data_AF-Q85JU0-F1
#
_entry.id   AF-Q85JU0-F1
#
_cell.length_a   1.000
_cell.length_b   1.000
_cell.length_c   1.000
_cell.angle_alpha   90.00
_cell.angle_beta   90.00
_cell.angle_gamma   90.00
#
_symmetry.space_group_name_H-M   'P 1'
#
loop_
_entity.id
_entity.type
_entity.pdbx_description
1 polymer ?
#
loop_
_entity_poly.entity_id
_entity_poly.type
_entity_poly.pdbx_seq_one_letter_code
_entity_poly.pdbx_strand_id
1 'polypeptide(L)'
;LIMEIFLMSKMNLFSLLMLMVATMFTVSYSVRLLIFVFFNYINKSNYFILVSEDFLMSLSMVFLYFYSLMIGHFLISLIDEDLIILNLFEKLLVLQVCLIGVLVGWVLSFMNFINMSNMSKLYLSSMWGLNILYSKISYYPMKFSFMLYSTFDKGILEYLFVYNMKKGFLKSFLSFLSLNYFVYLNLFTLLYVLIMLALTMMSMSMEEVYLEYFESLDLEYLESKLESA
;
A
#
# COMPACT_ATOMS: atom_id res chain seq x y z
N LEU A 1 24.43 -27.68 -24.64
CA LEU A 1 24.77 -26.30 -25.06
C LEU A 1 25.06 -25.37 -23.90
N ILE A 2 24.08 -24.89 -23.10
CA ILE A 2 24.34 -23.91 -22.02
C ILE A 2 25.47 -24.36 -21.06
N MET A 3 25.39 -25.60 -20.58
CA MET A 3 26.41 -26.20 -19.71
C MET A 3 27.78 -26.29 -20.36
N GLU A 4 27.83 -26.56 -21.66
CA GLU A 4 29.08 -26.73 -22.41
C GLU A 4 29.77 -25.37 -22.62
N ILE A 5 28.99 -24.31 -22.87
CA ILE A 5 29.50 -22.93 -22.88
C ILE A 5 30.10 -22.57 -21.51
N PHE A 6 29.44 -22.94 -20.42
CA PHE A 6 29.96 -22.66 -19.08
C PHE A 6 31.25 -23.44 -18.77
N LEU A 7 31.35 -24.70 -19.21
CA LEU A 7 32.58 -25.50 -19.07
C LEU A 7 33.75 -24.91 -19.87
N MET A 8 33.47 -24.26 -21.01
CA MET A 8 34.48 -23.54 -21.78
C MET A 8 34.93 -22.22 -21.16
N SER A 9 34.00 -21.55 -20.48
CA SER A 9 34.25 -20.24 -19.92
C SER A 9 35.16 -20.32 -18.68
N LYS A 10 35.89 -19.22 -18.41
CA LYS A 10 36.69 -19.07 -17.19
C LYS A 10 35.82 -18.74 -15.97
N MET A 11 34.88 -19.62 -15.64
CA MET A 11 34.07 -19.49 -14.43
C MET A 11 34.80 -19.99 -13.20
N ASN A 12 34.39 -19.48 -12.03
CA ASN A 12 34.87 -19.99 -10.76
C ASN A 12 34.42 -21.45 -10.58
N LEU A 13 35.32 -22.31 -10.12
CA LEU A 13 35.05 -23.73 -9.87
C LEU A 13 33.86 -23.92 -8.94
N PHE A 14 33.71 -23.05 -7.92
CA PHE A 14 32.57 -23.13 -6.99
C PHE A 14 31.23 -22.90 -7.70
N SER A 15 31.15 -21.89 -8.59
CA SER A 15 29.92 -21.65 -9.36
C SER A 15 29.61 -22.79 -10.32
N LEU A 16 30.65 -23.39 -10.95
CA LEU A 16 30.47 -24.54 -11.82
C LEU A 16 29.89 -25.73 -11.04
N LEU A 17 30.47 -26.06 -9.88
CA LEU A 17 29.99 -27.15 -9.02
C LEU A 17 28.55 -26.94 -8.57
N MET A 18 28.20 -25.74 -8.11
CA MET A 18 26.83 -25.42 -7.71
C MET A 18 25.85 -25.60 -8.87
N LEU A 19 26.25 -25.22 -10.09
CA LEU A 19 25.42 -25.37 -11.27
C LEU A 19 25.26 -26.85 -11.66
N MET A 20 26.32 -27.65 -11.62
CA MET A 20 26.22 -29.11 -11.83
C MET A 20 25.30 -29.78 -10.81
N VAL A 21 25.44 -29.45 -9.51
CA VAL A 21 24.58 -29.97 -8.44
C VAL A 21 23.13 -29.54 -8.63
N ALA A 22 22.89 -28.29 -9.04
CA ALA A 22 21.54 -27.82 -9.36
C ALA A 22 20.92 -28.65 -10.49
N THR A 23 21.64 -28.89 -11.60
CA THR A 23 21.13 -29.74 -12.70
C THR A 23 20.82 -31.16 -12.23
N MET A 24 21.69 -31.77 -11.42
CA MET A 24 21.46 -33.08 -10.81
C MET A 24 20.16 -33.12 -9.98
N PHE A 25 19.90 -32.09 -9.16
CA PHE A 25 18.70 -32.02 -8.34
C PHE A 25 17.42 -31.70 -9.15
N THR A 26 17.50 -30.97 -10.25
CA THR A 26 16.33 -30.76 -11.13
C THR A 26 15.85 -32.07 -11.76
N VAL A 27 16.79 -32.90 -12.22
CA VAL A 27 16.46 -34.22 -12.77
C VAL A 27 15.91 -35.13 -11.68
N SER A 28 16.54 -35.18 -10.50
CA SER A 28 16.06 -36.02 -9.40
C SER A 28 14.66 -35.64 -8.90
N TYR A 29 14.34 -34.34 -8.89
CA TYR A 29 13.01 -33.84 -8.56
C TYR A 29 11.95 -34.31 -9.56
N SER A 30 12.23 -34.22 -10.87
CA SER A 30 11.31 -34.68 -11.92
C SER A 30 11.00 -36.18 -11.81
N VAL A 31 12.02 -37.00 -11.55
CA VAL A 31 11.86 -38.45 -11.36
C VAL A 31 11.04 -38.76 -10.11
N ARG A 32 11.31 -38.07 -9.00
CA ARG A 32 10.52 -38.24 -7.76
C ARG A 32 9.05 -37.89 -7.98
N LEU A 33 8.76 -36.83 -8.73
CA LEU A 33 7.38 -36.45 -9.07
C LEU A 33 6.70 -37.54 -9.90
N LEU A 34 7.37 -38.08 -10.91
CA LEU A 34 6.83 -39.19 -11.71
C LEU A 34 6.52 -40.42 -10.83
N ILE A 35 7.42 -40.78 -9.91
CA ILE A 35 7.24 -41.91 -9.00
C ILE A 35 6.05 -41.70 -8.07
N PHE A 36 5.91 -40.53 -7.46
CA PHE A 36 4.80 -40.26 -6.55
C PHE A 36 3.44 -40.13 -7.26
N VAL A 37 3.38 -39.56 -8.47
CA VAL A 37 2.11 -39.34 -9.18
C VAL A 37 1.64 -40.58 -9.93
N PHE A 38 2.54 -41.24 -10.67
CA PHE A 38 2.17 -42.34 -11.56
C PHE A 38 2.42 -43.73 -10.95
N PHE A 39 3.52 -43.92 -10.23
CA PHE A 39 3.92 -45.24 -9.75
C PHE A 39 3.41 -45.57 -8.34
N ASN A 40 3.12 -44.57 -7.51
CA ASN A 40 2.62 -44.80 -6.16
C ASN A 40 1.08 -44.98 -6.15
N TYR A 41 0.64 -46.23 -6.31
CA TYR A 41 -0.78 -46.60 -6.35
C TYR A 41 -1.50 -46.58 -4.99
N ILE A 42 -0.77 -46.36 -3.88
CA ILE A 42 -1.24 -46.78 -2.55
C ILE A 42 -2.30 -45.83 -1.95
N ASN A 43 -2.40 -44.57 -2.39
CA ASN A 43 -3.31 -43.58 -1.81
C ASN A 43 -4.35 -43.00 -2.78
N LYS A 44 -4.67 -43.69 -3.88
CA LYS A 44 -5.87 -43.37 -4.66
C LYS A 44 -7.09 -43.93 -3.93
N SER A 45 -7.45 -43.29 -2.82
CA SER A 45 -8.77 -43.45 -2.21
C SER A 45 -9.82 -43.33 -3.29
N ASN A 46 -10.79 -44.25 -3.31
CA ASN A 46 -11.82 -44.50 -4.32
C ASN A 46 -12.52 -43.24 -4.90
N TYR A 47 -11.81 -42.46 -5.70
CA TYR A 47 -12.36 -41.47 -6.62
C TYR A 47 -12.20 -42.03 -8.03
N PHE A 48 -12.80 -43.20 -8.23
CA PHE A 48 -13.24 -43.67 -9.56
C PHE A 48 -14.47 -42.88 -10.04
N ILE A 49 -14.72 -41.69 -9.48
CA ILE A 49 -15.58 -40.69 -10.08
C ILE A 49 -14.75 -40.03 -11.18
N LEU A 50 -14.78 -40.71 -12.33
CA LEU A 50 -15.08 -40.11 -13.62
C LEU A 50 -14.52 -38.71 -13.79
N VAL A 51 -13.23 -38.64 -14.13
CA VAL A 51 -12.76 -37.52 -14.94
C VAL A 51 -13.41 -37.72 -16.31
N SER A 52 -14.56 -37.08 -16.52
CA SER A 52 -14.99 -36.76 -17.88
C SER A 52 -13.97 -35.78 -18.42
N GLU A 53 -13.02 -36.27 -19.21
CA GLU A 53 -12.03 -35.38 -19.81
C GLU A 53 -12.73 -34.48 -20.83
N ASP A 54 -12.66 -33.17 -20.60
CA ASP A 54 -13.11 -32.19 -21.56
C ASP A 54 -12.22 -32.28 -22.80
N PHE A 55 -12.85 -32.44 -23.98
CA PHE A 55 -12.14 -32.51 -25.25
C PHE A 55 -11.19 -31.31 -25.43
N LEU A 56 -11.61 -30.12 -25.00
CA LEU A 56 -10.80 -28.90 -25.05
C LEU A 56 -9.52 -29.00 -24.21
N MET A 57 -9.60 -29.59 -23.02
CA MET A 57 -8.41 -29.82 -22.19
C MET A 57 -7.45 -30.80 -22.88
N SER A 58 -7.97 -31.94 -23.38
CA SER A 58 -7.13 -32.94 -24.07
C SER A 58 -6.45 -32.36 -25.32
N LEU A 59 -7.16 -31.58 -26.13
CA LEU A 59 -6.64 -30.95 -27.33
C LEU A 59 -5.54 -29.93 -26.99
N SER A 60 -5.75 -29.12 -25.96
CA SER A 60 -4.73 -28.14 -25.53
C SER A 60 -3.42 -28.81 -25.06
N MET A 61 -3.51 -29.93 -24.35
CA MET A 61 -2.35 -30.69 -23.88
C MET A 61 -1.56 -31.31 -25.04
N VAL A 62 -2.25 -31.88 -26.04
CA VAL A 62 -1.62 -32.44 -27.24
C VAL A 62 -0.92 -31.35 -28.04
N PHE A 63 -1.56 -30.18 -28.23
CA PHE A 63 -0.96 -29.07 -28.96
C PHE A 63 0.29 -28.53 -28.25
N LEU A 64 0.24 -28.35 -26.93
CA LEU A 64 1.39 -27.93 -26.13
C LEU A 64 2.55 -28.92 -26.22
N TYR A 65 2.26 -30.22 -26.16
CA TYR A 65 3.28 -31.27 -26.29
C TYR A 65 4.01 -31.18 -27.64
N PHE A 66 3.27 -31.16 -28.76
CA PHE A 66 3.87 -31.04 -30.10
C PHE A 66 4.62 -29.73 -30.29
N TYR A 67 4.04 -28.62 -29.81
CA TYR A 67 4.67 -27.31 -29.92
C TYR A 67 6.01 -27.28 -29.19
N SER A 68 6.08 -27.84 -27.97
CA SER A 68 7.31 -27.87 -27.16
C SER A 68 8.48 -28.59 -27.85
N LEU A 69 8.20 -29.66 -28.60
CA LEU A 69 9.22 -30.42 -29.34
C LEU A 69 9.67 -29.68 -30.60
N MET A 70 8.71 -29.20 -31.41
CA MET A 70 9.00 -28.60 -32.71
C MET A 70 9.65 -27.23 -32.60
N ILE A 71 9.15 -26.37 -31.70
CA ILE A 71 9.67 -25.00 -31.57
C ILE A 71 11.12 -24.98 -31.09
N GLY A 72 11.50 -25.93 -30.20
CA GLY A 72 12.86 -26.02 -29.70
C GLY A 72 13.87 -26.33 -30.80
N HIS A 73 13.56 -27.31 -31.65
CA HIS A 73 14.40 -27.64 -32.80
C HIS A 73 14.47 -26.49 -33.81
N PHE A 74 13.33 -25.89 -34.13
CA PHE A 74 13.26 -24.76 -35.06
C PHE A 74 14.10 -23.57 -34.56
N LEU A 75 13.99 -23.21 -33.28
CA LEU A 75 14.76 -22.11 -32.70
C LEU A 75 16.27 -22.40 -32.72
N ILE A 76 16.70 -23.62 -32.43
CA ILE A 76 18.12 -24.00 -32.51
C ILE A 76 18.62 -23.89 -33.96
N SER A 77 17.83 -24.32 -34.94
CA SER A 77 18.23 -24.26 -36.35
C SER A 77 18.36 -22.83 -36.90
N LEU A 78 17.72 -21.85 -36.27
CA LEU A 78 17.81 -20.43 -36.65
C LEU A 78 19.04 -19.74 -36.07
N ILE A 79 19.66 -20.31 -35.03
CA ILE A 79 20.85 -19.75 -34.39
C ILE A 79 22.06 -20.38 -35.06
N ASP A 80 22.97 -19.54 -35.60
CA ASP A 80 24.24 -20.02 -36.14
C ASP A 80 25.03 -20.77 -35.05
N GLU A 81 25.57 -21.94 -35.40
CA GLU A 81 26.24 -22.81 -34.44
C GLU A 81 27.58 -22.20 -33.97
N ASP A 82 27.66 -21.85 -32.67
CA ASP A 82 28.93 -21.62 -32.02
C ASP A 82 29.72 -22.94 -31.92
N LEU A 83 30.92 -22.98 -32.51
CA LEU A 83 31.83 -24.12 -32.43
C LEU A 83 32.36 -24.31 -31.00
N ILE A 84 31.90 -25.35 -30.33
CA ILE A 84 32.27 -25.70 -28.95
C ILE A 84 33.28 -26.88 -28.97
N ILE A 85 34.57 -26.60 -28.69
CA ILE A 85 35.70 -27.56 -28.78
C ILE A 85 36.14 -28.11 -27.40
N LEU A 86 35.38 -28.99 -26.77
CA LEU A 86 35.76 -29.58 -25.47
C LEU A 86 36.43 -30.94 -25.61
N ASN A 87 37.13 -31.37 -24.57
CA ASN A 87 37.53 -32.77 -24.43
C ASN A 87 36.28 -33.66 -24.34
N LEU A 88 36.37 -34.90 -24.84
CA LEU A 88 35.25 -35.85 -24.87
C LEU A 88 34.64 -36.10 -23.48
N PHE A 89 35.48 -36.11 -22.44
CA PHE A 89 35.01 -36.25 -21.05
C PHE A 89 34.10 -35.10 -20.62
N GLU A 90 34.47 -33.86 -20.90
CA GLU A 90 33.69 -32.68 -20.51
C GLU A 90 32.40 -32.58 -21.31
N LYS A 91 32.42 -33.00 -22.58
CA LYS A 91 31.22 -33.08 -23.42
C LYS A 91 30.20 -34.09 -22.88
N LEU A 92 30.67 -35.24 -22.40
CA LEU A 92 29.80 -36.27 -21.81
C LEU A 92 29.41 -36.01 -20.35
N LEU A 93 30.11 -35.09 -19.67
CA LEU A 93 29.90 -34.80 -18.25
C LEU A 93 28.46 -34.39 -17.95
N VAL A 94 27.84 -33.58 -18.79
CA VAL A 94 26.44 -33.13 -18.61
C VAL A 94 25.49 -34.32 -18.63
N LEU A 95 25.66 -35.24 -19.59
CA LEU A 95 24.85 -36.46 -19.67
C LEU A 95 25.05 -37.35 -18.44
N GLN A 96 26.29 -37.51 -17.98
CA GLN A 96 26.61 -38.29 -16.79
C GLN A 96 25.92 -37.72 -15.54
N VAL A 97 25.92 -36.39 -15.37
CA VAL A 97 25.22 -35.76 -14.25
C VAL A 97 23.70 -35.94 -14.34
N CYS A 98 23.11 -35.89 -15.53
CA CYS A 98 21.70 -36.22 -15.71
C CYS A 98 21.39 -37.67 -15.31
N LEU A 99 22.21 -38.64 -15.74
CA LEU A 99 22.03 -40.06 -15.38
C LEU A 99 22.17 -40.29 -13.87
N ILE A 100 23.16 -39.68 -13.23
CA ILE A 100 23.32 -39.71 -11.77
C ILE A 100 22.09 -39.08 -11.08
N GLY A 101 21.56 -37.97 -11.62
CA GLY A 101 20.34 -37.35 -11.13
C GLY A 101 19.12 -38.27 -11.15
N VAL A 102 18.96 -39.08 -12.22
CA VAL A 102 17.90 -40.09 -12.31
C VAL A 102 18.06 -41.15 -11.21
N LEU A 103 19.26 -41.69 -11.05
CA LEU A 103 19.56 -42.70 -10.03
C LEU A 103 19.29 -42.16 -8.61
N VAL A 104 19.73 -40.93 -8.33
CA VAL A 104 19.49 -40.31 -7.02
C VAL A 104 18.00 -40.04 -6.80
N GLY A 105 17.27 -39.54 -7.79
CA GLY A 105 15.82 -39.34 -7.68
C GLY A 105 15.07 -40.64 -7.37
N TRP A 106 15.48 -41.73 -8.03
CA TRP A 106 14.90 -43.04 -7.81
C TRP A 106 15.16 -43.56 -6.38
N VAL A 107 16.42 -43.52 -5.92
CA VAL A 107 16.77 -43.95 -4.55
C VAL A 107 16.05 -43.10 -3.50
N LEU A 108 16.02 -41.77 -3.66
CA LEU A 108 15.34 -40.86 -2.74
C LEU A 108 13.83 -41.09 -2.65
N SER A 109 13.20 -41.59 -3.72
CA SER A 109 11.75 -41.85 -3.74
C SER A 109 11.36 -43.09 -2.93
N PHE A 110 12.23 -44.11 -2.86
CA PHE A 110 11.99 -45.32 -2.07
C PHE A 110 12.44 -45.18 -0.63
N MET A 111 13.45 -44.36 -0.38
CA MET A 111 13.92 -44.09 0.97
C MET A 111 12.89 -43.24 1.72
N ASN A 112 12.06 -43.91 2.53
CA ASN A 112 11.20 -43.22 3.49
C ASN A 112 12.07 -42.51 4.52
N PHE A 113 12.26 -41.19 4.36
CA PHE A 113 12.95 -40.31 5.32
C PHE A 113 12.20 -40.15 6.66
N ILE A 114 11.38 -41.11 7.06
CA ILE A 114 10.61 -41.09 8.32
C ILE A 114 11.56 -40.92 9.51
N ASN A 115 12.79 -41.45 9.45
CA ASN A 115 13.78 -41.35 10.52
C ASN A 115 14.69 -40.11 10.49
N MET A 116 14.54 -39.21 9.50
CA MET A 116 15.28 -37.94 9.56
C MET A 116 14.79 -37.09 10.72
N SER A 117 15.73 -36.42 11.41
CA SER A 117 15.42 -35.52 12.52
C SER A 117 14.36 -34.52 12.07
N ASN A 118 13.32 -34.30 12.89
CA ASN A 118 12.22 -33.41 12.52
C ASN A 118 12.71 -32.01 12.14
N MET A 119 13.83 -31.56 12.72
CA MET A 119 14.48 -30.29 12.38
C MET A 119 14.99 -30.23 10.93
N SER A 120 15.64 -31.29 10.45
CA SER A 120 16.12 -31.33 9.05
C SER A 120 14.98 -31.32 8.04
N LYS A 121 13.88 -32.01 8.35
CA LYS A 121 12.65 -31.99 7.53
C LYS A 121 12.00 -30.62 7.51
N LEU A 122 11.85 -29.98 8.67
CA LEU A 122 11.29 -28.63 8.78
C LEU A 122 12.16 -27.61 8.02
N TYR A 123 13.48 -27.74 8.13
CA TYR A 123 14.41 -26.86 7.43
C TYR A 123 14.33 -27.01 5.89
N LEU A 124 14.30 -28.24 5.37
CA LEU A 124 14.20 -28.49 3.93
C LEU A 124 12.83 -28.15 3.37
N SER A 125 11.75 -28.36 4.14
CA SER A 125 10.38 -28.03 3.71
C SER A 125 10.07 -26.53 3.76
N SER A 126 10.65 -25.79 4.71
CA SER A 126 10.40 -24.35 4.89
C SER A 126 11.22 -23.44 3.96
N MET A 127 11.73 -23.96 2.84
CA MET A 127 12.63 -23.24 1.91
C MET A 127 13.80 -22.59 2.66
N TRP A 128 14.57 -23.39 3.43
CA TRP A 128 15.68 -22.90 4.26
C TRP A 128 15.24 -21.85 5.29
N GLY A 129 14.00 -21.92 5.77
CA GLY A 129 13.46 -20.96 6.74
C GLY A 129 13.32 -19.53 6.22
N LEU A 130 13.46 -19.30 4.90
CA LEU A 130 13.29 -17.97 4.29
C LEU A 130 11.89 -17.39 4.57
N ASN A 131 10.86 -18.24 4.61
CA ASN A 131 9.51 -17.79 4.93
C ASN A 131 9.42 -17.16 6.34
N ILE A 132 10.17 -17.71 7.31
CA ILE A 132 10.24 -17.18 8.68
C ILE A 132 11.02 -15.85 8.70
N LEU A 133 12.06 -15.71 7.87
CA LEU A 133 12.78 -14.45 7.73
C LEU A 133 11.90 -13.38 7.10
N TYR A 134 11.20 -13.68 6.00
CA TYR A 134 10.34 -12.71 5.31
C TYR A 134 9.17 -12.25 6.18
N SER A 135 8.50 -13.16 6.88
CA SER A 135 7.45 -12.78 7.84
C SER A 135 7.96 -11.81 8.91
N LYS A 136 9.15 -12.04 9.48
CA LYS A 136 9.75 -11.13 10.46
C LYS A 136 10.17 -9.79 9.86
N ILE A 137 10.78 -9.79 8.68
CA ILE A 137 11.17 -8.55 7.98
C ILE A 137 9.95 -7.67 7.70
N SER A 138 8.82 -8.25 7.32
CA SER A 138 7.58 -7.49 7.07
C SER A 138 6.96 -6.89 8.35
N TYR A 139 7.16 -7.52 9.51
CA TYR A 139 6.58 -7.08 10.78
C TYR A 139 7.22 -5.79 11.32
N TYR A 140 8.54 -5.61 11.16
CA TYR A 140 9.25 -4.47 11.72
C TYR A 140 8.81 -3.11 11.13
N PRO A 141 8.71 -2.93 9.80
CA PRO A 141 8.19 -1.71 9.19
C PRO A 141 6.76 -1.39 9.64
N MET A 142 5.91 -2.42 9.79
CA MET A 142 4.52 -2.24 10.22
C MET A 142 4.45 -1.75 11.67
N LYS A 143 5.24 -2.35 12.58
CA LYS A 143 5.33 -1.90 13.97
C LYS A 143 5.90 -0.48 14.07
N PHE A 144 6.91 -0.16 13.26
CA PHE A 144 7.48 1.18 13.20
C PHE A 144 6.47 2.21 12.69
N SER A 145 5.72 1.89 11.64
CA SER A 145 4.64 2.73 11.12
C SER A 145 3.57 3.00 12.16
N PHE A 146 3.14 1.97 12.92
CA PHE A 146 2.17 2.15 14.00
C PHE A 146 2.72 3.05 15.12
N MET A 147 4.00 2.88 15.48
CA MET A 147 4.66 3.73 16.47
C MET A 147 4.66 5.19 16.00
N LEU A 148 5.08 5.46 14.75
CA LEU A 148 5.08 6.79 14.16
C LEU A 148 3.69 7.44 14.22
N TYR A 149 2.66 6.71 13.78
CA TYR A 149 1.28 7.21 13.84
C TYR A 149 0.85 7.59 15.27
N SER A 150 1.18 6.74 16.26
CA SER A 150 0.80 6.99 17.64
C SER A 150 1.55 8.16 18.29
N THR A 151 2.84 8.34 17.98
CA THR A 151 3.67 9.34 18.65
C THR A 151 3.70 10.67 17.92
N PHE A 152 3.81 10.66 16.59
CA PHE A 152 3.87 11.89 15.80
C PHE A 152 2.49 12.47 15.61
N ASP A 153 1.57 11.75 14.97
CA ASP A 153 0.29 12.32 14.57
C ASP A 153 -0.60 12.59 15.80
N LYS A 154 -0.85 11.56 16.61
CA LYS A 154 -1.71 11.70 17.81
C LYS A 154 -1.03 12.41 18.97
N GLY A 155 0.29 12.31 19.09
CA GLY A 155 1.03 12.88 20.22
C GLY A 155 1.49 14.30 19.95
N ILE A 156 2.60 14.40 19.21
CA ILE A 156 3.35 15.65 19.03
C ILE A 156 2.53 16.68 18.23
N LEU A 157 1.94 16.25 17.12
CA LEU A 157 1.28 17.15 16.18
C LEU A 157 -0.02 17.70 16.77
N GLU A 158 -0.84 16.84 17.39
CA GLU A 158 -2.04 17.27 18.09
C GLU A 158 -1.72 18.22 19.25
N TYR A 159 -0.71 17.91 20.07
CA TYR A 159 -0.26 18.79 21.16
C TYR A 159 0.21 20.16 20.65
N LEU A 160 1.09 20.16 19.64
CA LEU A 160 1.68 21.38 19.10
C LEU A 160 0.68 22.26 18.36
N PHE A 161 -0.26 21.68 17.61
CA PHE A 161 -1.22 22.47 16.86
C PHE A 161 -2.48 22.76 17.67
N VAL A 162 -3.20 21.74 18.14
CA VAL A 162 -4.54 21.93 18.72
C VAL A 162 -4.45 22.63 20.08
N TYR A 163 -3.61 22.12 20.98
CA TYR A 163 -3.55 22.63 22.35
C TYR A 163 -2.83 23.98 22.44
N ASN A 164 -1.71 24.17 21.73
CA ASN A 164 -1.03 25.47 21.74
C ASN A 164 -1.82 26.55 21.00
N MET A 165 -2.45 26.26 19.85
CA MET A 165 -3.29 27.26 19.17
C MET A 165 -4.49 27.64 20.02
N LYS A 166 -5.17 26.67 20.65
CA LYS A 166 -6.29 26.96 21.54
C LYS A 166 -5.88 27.85 22.72
N LYS A 167 -4.75 27.55 23.36
CA LYS A 167 -4.23 28.35 24.48
C LYS A 167 -3.76 29.75 24.02
N GLY A 168 -3.10 29.83 22.88
CA GLY A 168 -2.65 31.08 22.26
C GLY A 168 -3.82 31.98 21.88
N PHE A 169 -4.85 31.41 21.22
CA PHE A 169 -6.07 32.11 20.82
C PHE A 169 -6.88 32.57 22.04
N LEU A 170 -7.05 31.72 23.06
CA LEU A 170 -7.72 32.14 24.30
C LEU A 170 -6.98 33.27 24.98
N LYS A 171 -5.64 33.22 25.02
CA LYS A 171 -4.82 34.29 25.62
C LYS A 171 -4.91 35.58 24.80
N SER A 172 -4.86 35.51 23.46
CA SER A 172 -4.96 36.69 22.61
C SER A 172 -6.37 37.29 22.67
N PHE A 173 -7.42 36.47 22.66
CA PHE A 173 -8.81 36.89 22.81
C PHE A 173 -9.08 37.53 24.18
N LEU A 174 -8.58 36.92 25.27
CA LEU A 174 -8.64 37.53 26.61
C LEU A 174 -7.84 38.84 26.66
N SER A 175 -6.67 38.90 26.03
CA SER A 175 -5.88 40.13 25.97
C SER A 175 -6.60 41.23 25.17
N PHE A 176 -7.28 40.88 24.07
CA PHE A 176 -8.10 41.80 23.27
C PHE A 176 -9.31 42.30 24.05
N LEU A 177 -10.01 41.43 24.78
CA LEU A 177 -11.09 41.82 25.70
C LEU A 177 -10.59 42.71 26.83
N SER A 178 -9.40 42.42 27.36
CA SER A 178 -8.79 43.20 28.44
C SER A 178 -8.17 44.52 27.96
N LEU A 179 -7.89 44.62 26.65
CA LEU A 179 -7.35 45.82 26.03
C LEU A 179 -8.45 46.88 25.98
N ASN A 180 -8.39 47.65 27.06
CA ASN A 180 -8.92 48.98 27.25
C ASN A 180 -10.39 49.04 27.63
N TYR A 181 -10.68 48.56 28.85
CA TYR A 181 -11.79 49.11 29.65
C TYR A 181 -11.85 50.65 29.53
N PHE A 182 -10.69 51.32 29.50
CA PHE A 182 -10.55 52.75 29.23
C PHE A 182 -11.11 53.19 27.86
N VAL A 183 -10.87 52.44 26.78
CA VAL A 183 -11.41 52.76 25.44
C VAL A 183 -12.91 52.48 25.38
N TYR A 184 -13.39 51.40 25.99
CA TYR A 184 -14.83 51.13 26.05
C TYR A 184 -15.58 52.18 26.88
N LEU A 185 -15.02 52.60 28.02
CA LEU A 185 -15.56 53.71 28.80
C LEU A 185 -15.58 55.00 27.99
N ASN A 186 -14.49 55.34 27.29
CA ASN A 186 -14.44 56.56 26.47
C ASN A 186 -15.39 56.52 25.27
N LEU A 187 -15.61 55.36 24.67
CA LEU A 187 -16.62 55.19 23.61
C LEU A 187 -18.02 55.35 24.17
N PHE A 188 -18.30 54.79 25.34
CA PHE A 188 -19.63 54.90 25.96
C PHE A 188 -19.94 56.33 26.42
N THR A 189 -18.94 57.05 26.96
CA THR A 189 -19.10 58.46 27.32
C THR A 189 -19.35 59.33 26.09
N LEU A 190 -18.64 59.08 24.98
CA LEU A 190 -18.86 59.81 23.72
C LEU A 190 -20.27 59.56 23.15
N LEU A 191 -20.74 58.31 23.19
CA LEU A 191 -22.08 57.94 22.70
C LEU A 191 -23.17 58.59 23.56
N TYR A 192 -22.98 58.64 24.89
CA TYR A 192 -23.88 59.35 25.79
C TYR A 192 -23.96 60.85 25.47
N VAL A 193 -22.83 61.51 25.24
CA VAL A 193 -22.79 62.93 24.85
C VAL A 193 -23.54 63.18 23.54
N LEU A 194 -23.37 62.30 22.53
CA LEU A 194 -24.09 62.42 21.25
C LEU A 194 -25.60 62.29 21.42
N ILE A 195 -26.07 61.36 22.26
CA ILE A 195 -27.51 61.19 22.53
C ILE A 195 -28.07 62.44 23.22
N MET A 196 -27.35 62.99 24.21
CA MET A 196 -27.78 64.21 24.89
C MET A 196 -27.88 65.40 23.91
N LEU A 197 -26.91 65.55 23.00
CA LEU A 197 -26.97 66.57 21.95
C LEU A 197 -28.19 66.37 21.03
N ALA A 198 -28.45 65.15 20.58
CA ALA A 198 -29.59 64.85 19.72
C ALA A 198 -30.93 65.20 20.39
N LEU A 199 -31.07 64.90 21.69
CA LEU A 199 -32.27 65.25 22.45
C LEU A 199 -32.45 66.77 22.55
N THR A 200 -31.36 67.52 22.80
CA THR A 200 -31.44 69.00 22.86
C THR A 200 -31.82 69.62 21.51
N MET A 201 -31.33 69.08 20.40
CA MET A 201 -31.72 69.53 19.06
C MET A 201 -33.20 69.25 18.80
N MET A 202 -33.68 68.08 19.20
CA MET A 202 -35.10 67.73 19.03
C MET A 202 -36.01 68.63 19.88
N SER A 203 -35.62 68.98 21.11
CA SER A 203 -36.40 69.94 21.92
C SER A 203 -36.46 71.32 21.28
N MET A 204 -35.37 71.83 20.69
CA MET A 204 -35.39 73.11 19.97
C MET A 204 -36.34 73.07 18.77
N SER A 205 -36.30 71.99 17.98
CA SER A 205 -37.21 71.85 16.82
C SER A 205 -38.69 71.78 17.22
N MET A 206 -39.03 71.18 18.37
CA MET A 206 -40.41 71.14 18.84
C MET A 206 -40.88 72.52 19.30
N GLU A 207 -40.01 73.32 19.93
CA GLU A 207 -40.33 74.70 20.33
C GLU A 207 -40.66 75.59 19.11
N GLU A 208 -39.94 75.42 18.01
CA GLU A 208 -40.22 76.11 16.73
C GLU A 208 -41.57 75.68 16.13
N VAL A 209 -41.89 74.38 16.10
CA VAL A 209 -43.17 73.88 15.57
C VAL A 209 -44.37 74.35 16.40
N TYR A 210 -44.23 74.42 17.73
CA TYR A 210 -45.31 74.94 18.59
C TYR A 210 -45.55 76.44 18.37
N LEU A 211 -44.51 77.22 18.05
CA LEU A 211 -44.66 78.63 17.71
C LEU A 211 -45.43 78.81 16.39
N GLU A 212 -45.10 78.05 15.35
CA GLU A 212 -45.82 78.10 14.06
C GLU A 212 -47.29 77.66 14.20
N TYR A 213 -47.56 76.61 15.00
CA TYR A 213 -48.93 76.15 15.20
C TYR A 213 -49.80 77.18 15.93
N PHE A 214 -49.23 77.90 16.91
CA PHE A 214 -49.94 78.96 17.64
C PHE A 214 -50.28 80.14 16.70
N GLU A 215 -49.37 80.51 15.80
CA GLU A 215 -49.63 81.53 14.77
C GLU A 215 -50.74 81.12 13.80
N SER A 216 -50.83 79.84 13.43
CA SER A 216 -51.88 79.34 12.51
C SER A 216 -53.29 79.27 13.13
N LEU A 217 -53.38 78.95 14.44
CA LEU A 217 -54.65 78.86 15.16
C LEU A 217 -55.32 80.24 15.37
N ASP A 218 -54.51 81.28 15.61
CA ASP A 218 -55.00 82.64 15.70
C ASP A 218 -55.59 83.13 14.35
N LEU A 219 -55.10 82.62 13.22
CA LEU A 219 -55.61 82.93 11.87
C LEU A 219 -56.96 82.23 11.57
N GLU A 220 -57.12 80.94 11.85
CA GLU A 220 -58.38 80.22 11.63
C GLU A 220 -59.52 80.72 12.56
N TYR A 221 -59.20 81.10 13.79
CA TYR A 221 -60.19 81.68 14.70
C TYR A 221 -60.67 83.07 14.21
N LEU A 222 -59.82 83.82 13.50
CA LEU A 222 -60.22 85.08 12.86
C LEU A 222 -61.11 84.84 11.64
N GLU A 223 -60.85 83.82 10.82
CA GLU A 223 -61.65 83.49 9.63
C GLU A 223 -63.05 82.96 9.99
N SER A 224 -63.18 82.08 10.99
CA SER A 224 -64.49 81.56 11.44
C SER A 224 -65.40 82.62 12.07
N LYS A 225 -64.82 83.68 12.64
CA LYS A 225 -65.57 84.87 13.08
C LYS A 225 -66.03 85.78 11.94
N LEU A 226 -65.39 85.71 10.77
CA LEU A 226 -65.77 86.48 9.59
C LEU A 226 -66.88 85.79 8.79
N GLU A 227 -66.92 84.45 8.74
CA GLU A 227 -68.00 83.71 8.06
C GLU A 227 -69.32 83.66 8.84
N SER A 228 -69.31 84.02 10.13
CA SER A 228 -70.52 84.12 10.97
C SER A 228 -71.10 85.55 11.05
N ALA A 229 -70.54 86.50 10.29
CA ALA A 229 -70.96 87.90 10.18
C ALA A 229 -71.56 88.21 8.79
#